data_AF-A0AAX4KZR3-F1
#
_entry.id   AF-A0AAX4KZR3-F1
#
_cell.length_a   1.000
_cell.length_b   1.000
_cell.length_c   1.000
_cell.angle_alpha   90.00
_cell.angle_beta   90.00
_cell.angle_gamma   90.00
#
_symmetry.space_group_name_H-M   'P 1'
#
loop_
_entity.id
_entity.type
_entity.pdbx_description
1 polymer ?
#
loop_
_entity_poly.entity_id
_entity_poly.type
_entity_poly.pdbx_seq_one_letter_code
_entity_poly.pdbx_strand_id
1 'polypeptide(L)'
;MIIDVSGLTEDQKIRIIEEVLRNGISYDELGIDRSSWWRYKSKKRKIPDNVVEKAIEYLAPDDLIRLTYSIDINRIGINEAIGVIVKATKDPEFRELFLSLLQRSLGEFIKTASYSYPVTSEDLQTFRKLLEKKKAKHTFDDHWRYINRVFKDINYVISPDKIKEYILEQEEESPHRARKMAIVLKLFIKEIIKSRDPILAQILYHSFSIPQPRTKYKPVSLSLNLLKQIFNEVQEIGAKTYFLLLAETGLRTGELFTIEVDQVDLKHRMIKLMKENETKRAYITFLHEKTAEWIEKNYLPYRENYIKRFWGGPKALGQDVEKWKMKFFPMNEDKIRAEIKMAMQRAGKVFRLYDLRAFWASYVIKQGVSPMIVNILQGRTAPNQFRILQEHYLPFSEEELREIYEKHAPKLLT
;
A
#
# COMPACT_ATOMS: atom_id res chain seq x y z
N MET A 1 -43.94 34.06 -2.71
CA MET A 1 -43.40 33.19 -3.77
C MET A 1 -42.96 34.08 -4.91
N ILE A 2 -41.68 34.08 -5.26
CA ILE A 2 -41.09 35.02 -6.23
C ILE A 2 -40.72 34.20 -7.48
N ILE A 3 -41.68 34.05 -8.39
CA ILE A 3 -41.39 33.64 -9.76
C ILE A 3 -41.75 34.84 -10.61
N ASP A 4 -40.77 35.33 -11.36
CA ASP A 4 -40.99 36.41 -12.30
C ASP A 4 -41.78 35.86 -13.51
N VAL A 5 -43.10 36.08 -13.49
CA VAL A 5 -44.04 35.61 -14.50
C VAL A 5 -43.75 36.22 -15.88
N SER A 6 -43.09 37.38 -15.91
CA SER A 6 -42.67 38.05 -17.14
C SER A 6 -41.56 37.30 -17.89
N GLY A 7 -40.80 36.44 -17.19
CA GLY A 7 -39.73 35.62 -17.76
C GLY A 7 -40.18 34.27 -18.36
N LEU A 8 -41.46 33.91 -18.23
CA LEU A 8 -41.98 32.63 -18.74
C LEU A 8 -42.33 32.72 -20.23
N THR A 9 -41.96 31.69 -21.00
CA THR A 9 -42.41 31.51 -22.39
C THR A 9 -43.92 31.25 -22.45
N GLU A 10 -44.58 31.65 -23.53
CA GLU A 10 -46.03 31.41 -23.71
C GLU A 10 -46.37 29.92 -23.63
N ASP A 11 -45.48 29.03 -24.07
CA ASP A 11 -45.68 27.58 -23.95
C ASP A 11 -45.61 27.07 -22.50
N GLN A 12 -44.79 27.68 -21.64
CA GLN A 12 -44.79 27.39 -20.20
C GLN A 12 -46.05 27.94 -19.52
N LYS A 13 -46.50 29.15 -19.90
CA LYS A 13 -47.74 29.76 -19.39
C LYS A 13 -48.97 28.91 -19.73
N ILE A 14 -49.04 28.36 -20.95
CA ILE A 14 -50.12 27.44 -21.37
C ILE A 14 -50.13 26.17 -20.51
N ARG A 15 -48.96 25.54 -20.28
CA ARG A 15 -48.87 24.30 -19.48
C ARG A 15 -49.31 24.51 -18.04
N ILE A 16 -48.96 25.65 -17.44
CA ILE A 16 -49.38 26.01 -16.07
C ILE A 16 -50.92 26.08 -16.00
N ILE A 17 -51.55 26.79 -16.92
CA ILE A 17 -53.01 26.94 -16.91
C ILE A 17 -53.71 25.61 -17.24
N GLU A 18 -53.16 24.79 -18.14
CA GLU A 18 -53.71 23.46 -18.45
C GLU A 18 -53.73 22.53 -17.24
N GLU A 19 -52.66 22.54 -16.44
CA GLU A 19 -52.57 21.68 -15.26
C GLU A 19 -53.54 22.13 -14.17
N VAL A 20 -53.70 23.44 -13.98
CA VAL A 20 -54.66 24.01 -13.04
C VAL A 20 -56.11 23.68 -13.43
N LEU A 21 -56.45 23.77 -14.72
CA LEU A 21 -57.77 23.38 -15.22
C LEU A 21 -58.02 21.86 -15.09
N ARG A 22 -56.99 21.02 -15.23
CA ARG A 22 -57.08 19.57 -15.00
C ARG A 22 -57.34 19.22 -13.53
N ASN A 23 -56.80 20.01 -12.62
CA ASN A 23 -57.04 19.88 -11.18
C ASN A 23 -58.46 20.32 -10.75
N GLY A 24 -59.32 20.67 -11.72
CA GLY A 24 -60.74 20.92 -11.49
C GLY A 24 -61.10 22.38 -11.21
N ILE A 25 -60.14 23.31 -11.33
CA ILE A 25 -60.37 24.74 -11.14
C ILE A 25 -61.07 25.32 -12.38
N SER A 26 -62.07 26.15 -12.15
CA SER A 26 -62.91 26.71 -13.19
C SER A 26 -62.26 27.90 -13.90
N TYR A 27 -62.72 28.17 -15.12
CA TYR A 27 -62.26 29.32 -15.91
C TYR A 27 -62.53 30.65 -15.19
N ASP A 28 -63.67 30.76 -14.50
CA ASP A 28 -64.10 31.96 -13.79
C ASP A 28 -63.17 32.27 -12.59
N GLU A 29 -62.68 31.25 -11.89
CA GLU A 29 -61.71 31.38 -10.80
C GLU A 29 -60.36 31.93 -11.29
N LEU A 30 -59.98 31.60 -12.53
CA LEU A 30 -58.79 32.15 -13.20
C LEU A 30 -59.06 33.51 -13.86
N GLY A 31 -60.29 34.04 -13.78
CA GLY A 31 -60.69 35.32 -14.38
C GLY A 31 -60.71 35.31 -15.90
N ILE A 32 -60.93 34.14 -16.52
CA ILE A 32 -60.99 33.97 -17.98
C ILE A 32 -62.28 33.25 -18.39
N ASP A 33 -62.71 33.40 -19.64
CA ASP A 33 -63.81 32.60 -20.20
C ASP A 33 -63.27 31.49 -21.12
N ARG A 34 -64.10 30.50 -21.43
CA ARG A 34 -63.73 29.39 -22.35
C ARG A 34 -63.25 29.89 -23.70
N SER A 35 -63.80 31.01 -24.18
CA SER A 35 -63.41 31.59 -25.47
C SER A 35 -62.03 32.25 -25.43
N SER A 36 -61.70 32.95 -24.34
CA SER A 36 -60.36 33.52 -24.12
C SER A 36 -59.32 32.43 -23.93
N TRP A 37 -59.63 31.37 -23.18
CA TRP A 37 -58.72 30.22 -23.04
C TRP A 37 -58.39 29.58 -24.39
N TRP A 38 -59.39 29.36 -25.25
CA TRP A 38 -59.14 28.83 -26.59
C TRP A 38 -58.23 29.74 -27.42
N ARG A 39 -58.40 31.06 -27.32
CA ARG A 39 -57.55 32.05 -28.01
C ARG A 39 -56.10 32.03 -27.49
N TYR A 40 -55.91 31.85 -26.18
CA TYR A 40 -54.60 31.70 -25.55
C TYR A 40 -53.91 30.41 -25.97
N LYS A 41 -54.61 29.28 -25.84
CA LYS A 41 -54.10 27.96 -26.23
C LYS A 41 -53.74 27.87 -27.72
N SER A 42 -54.51 28.54 -28.58
CA SER A 42 -54.25 28.60 -30.03
C SER A 42 -53.18 29.63 -30.42
N LYS A 43 -52.49 30.26 -29.45
CA LYS A 43 -51.48 31.33 -29.63
C LYS A 43 -51.99 32.55 -30.42
N LYS A 44 -53.31 32.75 -30.48
CA LYS A 44 -53.94 33.89 -31.18
C LYS A 44 -53.94 35.17 -30.35
N ARG A 45 -53.75 35.04 -29.04
CA ARG A 45 -53.62 36.15 -28.08
C ARG A 45 -52.61 35.74 -27.00
N LYS A 46 -51.77 36.67 -26.54
CA LYS A 46 -50.85 36.43 -25.42
C LYS A 46 -51.62 36.27 -24.11
N ILE A 47 -51.12 35.42 -23.23
CA ILE A 47 -51.71 35.23 -21.90
C ILE A 47 -51.30 36.41 -21.00
N PRO A 48 -52.26 37.15 -20.42
CA PRO A 48 -51.96 38.18 -19.43
C PRO A 48 -51.27 37.60 -18.19
N ASP A 49 -50.24 38.29 -17.68
CA ASP A 49 -49.43 37.79 -16.55
C ASP A 49 -50.25 37.58 -15.28
N ASN A 50 -51.26 38.42 -15.03
CA ASN A 50 -52.18 38.30 -13.90
C ASN A 50 -53.00 36.99 -13.90
N VAL A 51 -53.25 36.38 -15.06
CA VAL A 51 -53.94 35.08 -15.17
C VAL A 51 -52.99 33.95 -14.75
N VAL A 52 -51.71 34.07 -15.11
CA VAL A 52 -50.69 33.09 -14.74
C VAL A 52 -50.34 33.20 -13.26
N GLU A 53 -50.27 34.41 -12.71
CA GLU A 53 -50.08 34.63 -11.26
C GLU A 53 -51.18 33.94 -10.44
N LYS A 54 -52.45 34.12 -10.81
CA LYS A 54 -53.56 33.43 -10.18
C LYS A 54 -53.47 31.91 -10.33
N ALA A 55 -53.10 31.42 -11.50
CA ALA A 55 -52.92 29.98 -11.73
C ALA A 55 -51.80 29.39 -10.85
N ILE A 56 -50.73 30.15 -10.62
CA ILE A 56 -49.60 29.74 -9.76
C ILE A 56 -50.03 29.57 -8.29
N GLU A 57 -50.97 30.39 -7.79
CA GLU A 57 -51.47 30.29 -6.40
C GLU A 57 -52.11 28.93 -6.09
N TYR A 58 -52.61 28.23 -7.11
CA TYR A 58 -53.26 26.93 -7.00
C TYR A 58 -52.33 25.73 -7.22
N LEU A 59 -51.06 25.96 -7.54
CA LEU A 59 -50.08 24.89 -7.78
C LEU A 59 -49.19 24.67 -6.58
N ALA A 60 -48.92 23.40 -6.26
CA ALA A 60 -47.85 23.07 -5.33
C ALA A 60 -46.50 23.51 -5.93
N PRO A 61 -45.51 23.92 -5.10
CA PRO A 61 -44.19 24.31 -5.58
C PRO A 61 -43.53 23.26 -6.50
N ASP A 62 -43.85 21.98 -6.28
CA ASP A 62 -43.31 20.85 -7.05
C ASP A 62 -43.86 20.73 -8.47
N ASP A 63 -45.15 20.96 -8.64
CA ASP A 63 -45.80 20.89 -9.95
C ASP A 63 -45.34 22.07 -10.80
N LEU A 64 -45.19 23.23 -10.18
CA LEU A 64 -44.72 24.42 -10.83
C LEU A 64 -43.26 24.28 -11.31
N ILE A 65 -42.36 23.63 -10.55
CA ILE A 65 -40.98 23.38 -10.99
C ILE A 65 -40.94 22.45 -12.21
N ARG A 66 -41.77 21.40 -12.22
CA ARG A 66 -41.89 20.46 -13.35
C ARG A 66 -42.38 21.16 -14.63
N LEU A 67 -43.32 22.09 -14.50
CA LEU A 67 -43.94 22.79 -15.63
C LEU A 67 -43.08 23.92 -16.18
N THR A 68 -42.25 24.55 -15.34
CA THR A 68 -41.41 25.70 -15.71
C THR A 68 -40.01 25.31 -16.19
N TYR A 69 -39.34 24.35 -15.56
CA TYR A 69 -37.95 24.03 -15.91
C TYR A 69 -37.84 22.77 -16.78
N SER A 70 -37.78 22.96 -18.10
CA SER A 70 -37.17 21.95 -19.00
C SER A 70 -35.65 22.10 -18.93
N ILE A 71 -35.01 21.46 -17.94
CA ILE A 71 -33.56 21.54 -17.77
C ILE A 71 -32.89 20.72 -18.88
N ASP A 72 -32.14 21.38 -19.75
CA ASP A 72 -31.31 20.72 -20.76
C ASP A 72 -30.05 20.14 -20.08
N ILE A 73 -30.12 18.85 -19.76
CA ILE A 73 -29.12 18.10 -18.97
C ILE A 73 -27.74 18.13 -19.65
N ASN A 74 -27.69 18.33 -20.97
CA ASN A 74 -26.45 18.31 -21.76
C ASN A 74 -25.55 19.55 -21.55
N ARG A 75 -26.03 20.59 -20.87
CA ARG A 75 -25.30 21.85 -20.65
C ARG A 75 -24.76 22.02 -19.22
N ILE A 76 -24.98 21.06 -18.33
CA ILE A 76 -24.53 21.16 -16.94
C ILE A 76 -23.11 20.59 -16.84
N GLY A 77 -22.12 21.48 -16.76
CA GLY A 77 -20.73 21.13 -16.50
C GLY A 77 -20.38 21.07 -15.02
N ILE A 78 -19.13 20.69 -14.73
CA ILE A 78 -18.59 20.58 -13.36
C ILE A 78 -18.60 21.95 -12.65
N ASN A 79 -18.39 23.04 -13.38
CA ASN A 79 -18.32 24.39 -12.82
C ASN A 79 -19.68 24.88 -12.32
N GLU A 80 -20.75 24.55 -13.02
CA GLU A 80 -22.12 24.85 -12.63
C GLU A 80 -22.50 24.08 -11.37
N ALA A 81 -22.13 22.80 -11.29
CA ALA A 81 -22.32 21.99 -10.09
C ALA A 81 -21.56 22.56 -8.87
N ILE A 82 -20.30 22.97 -9.07
CA ILE A 82 -19.52 23.66 -8.02
C ILE A 82 -20.19 24.97 -7.62
N GLY A 83 -20.69 25.76 -8.58
CA GLY A 83 -21.37 27.02 -8.32
C GLY A 83 -22.62 26.85 -7.44
N VAL A 84 -23.40 25.81 -7.68
CA VAL A 84 -24.57 25.46 -6.85
C VAL A 84 -24.14 25.13 -5.42
N ILE A 85 -23.08 24.33 -5.24
CA ILE A 85 -22.54 23.99 -3.90
C ILE A 85 -22.01 25.24 -3.18
N VAL A 86 -21.29 26.11 -3.88
CA VAL A 86 -20.77 27.37 -3.32
C VAL A 86 -21.91 28.30 -2.92
N LYS A 87 -22.99 28.36 -3.70
CA LYS A 87 -24.18 29.13 -3.33
C LYS A 87 -24.85 28.55 -2.07
N ALA A 88 -25.03 27.23 -2.00
CA ALA A 88 -25.60 26.55 -0.83
C ALA A 88 -24.79 26.71 0.46
N THR A 89 -23.46 26.88 0.35
CA THR A 89 -22.64 27.17 1.53
C THR A 89 -22.78 28.61 2.03
N LYS A 90 -23.08 29.58 1.15
CA LYS A 90 -23.17 31.01 1.50
C LYS A 90 -24.58 31.50 1.83
N ASP A 91 -25.61 30.91 1.22
CA ASP A 91 -27.01 31.33 1.33
C ASP A 91 -27.83 30.29 2.10
N PRO A 92 -28.30 30.59 3.34
CA PRO A 92 -29.07 29.66 4.17
C PRO A 92 -30.42 29.26 3.57
N GLU A 93 -31.14 30.16 2.90
CA GLU A 93 -32.46 29.84 2.33
C GLU A 93 -32.31 28.92 1.12
N PHE A 94 -31.33 29.22 0.26
CA PHE A 94 -30.98 28.35 -0.85
C PHE A 94 -30.46 26.98 -0.36
N ARG A 95 -29.77 26.94 0.79
CA ARG A 95 -29.28 25.70 1.39
C ARG A 95 -30.43 24.78 1.80
N GLU A 96 -31.42 25.28 2.52
CA GLU A 96 -32.56 24.47 2.97
C GLU A 96 -33.37 23.94 1.78
N LEU A 97 -33.59 24.77 0.76
CA LEU A 97 -34.21 24.35 -0.49
C LEU A 97 -33.36 23.29 -1.23
N PHE A 98 -32.05 23.50 -1.33
CA PHE A 98 -31.15 22.56 -1.98
C PHE A 98 -31.09 21.21 -1.25
N LEU A 99 -31.01 21.22 0.08
CA LEU A 99 -30.98 20.01 0.90
C LEU A 99 -32.30 19.23 0.79
N SER A 100 -33.46 19.89 0.80
CA SER A 100 -34.75 19.22 0.60
C SER A 100 -34.88 18.59 -0.78
N LEU A 101 -34.41 19.29 -1.83
CA LEU A 101 -34.38 18.76 -3.19
C LEU A 101 -33.42 17.57 -3.33
N LEU A 102 -32.23 17.64 -2.72
CA LEU A 102 -31.28 16.53 -2.67
C LEU A 102 -31.87 15.32 -1.94
N GLN A 103 -32.49 15.53 -0.78
CA GLN A 103 -33.07 14.44 0.01
C GLN A 103 -34.23 13.75 -0.73
N ARG A 104 -35.03 14.49 -1.50
CA ARG A 104 -36.12 13.92 -2.29
C ARG A 104 -35.65 13.20 -3.55
N SER A 105 -34.71 13.78 -4.29
CA SER A 105 -34.28 13.28 -5.61
C SER A 105 -33.17 12.23 -5.52
N LEU A 106 -32.28 12.37 -4.53
CA LEU A 106 -31.12 11.53 -4.32
C LEU A 106 -31.18 10.79 -3.00
N GLY A 107 -32.30 10.79 -2.25
CA GLY A 107 -32.39 10.20 -0.92
C GLY A 107 -31.91 8.74 -0.82
N GLU A 108 -32.20 7.91 -1.83
CA GLU A 108 -31.67 6.54 -1.91
C GLU A 108 -30.17 6.52 -2.25
N PHE A 109 -29.72 7.34 -3.20
CA PHE A 109 -28.29 7.48 -3.54
C PHE A 109 -27.45 8.07 -2.41
N ILE A 110 -28.02 8.95 -1.60
CA ILE A 110 -27.40 9.53 -0.40
C ILE A 110 -27.23 8.43 0.64
N LYS A 111 -28.23 7.57 0.85
CA LYS A 111 -28.10 6.40 1.74
C LYS A 111 -27.02 5.42 1.28
N THR A 112 -26.88 5.19 -0.03
CA THR A 112 -25.79 4.38 -0.60
C THR A 112 -24.44 5.08 -0.51
N ALA A 113 -24.39 6.41 -0.72
CA ALA A 113 -23.21 7.24 -0.58
C ALA A 113 -22.79 7.48 0.88
N SER A 114 -23.68 7.28 1.86
CA SER A 114 -23.37 7.38 3.29
C SER A 114 -22.30 6.39 3.73
N TYR A 115 -22.12 5.28 3.00
CA TYR A 115 -21.06 4.31 3.26
C TYR A 115 -19.83 4.51 2.38
N SER A 116 -19.76 5.63 1.65
CA SER A 116 -18.63 5.97 0.80
C SER A 116 -17.79 7.09 1.40
N TYR A 117 -16.48 6.96 1.30
CA TYR A 117 -15.51 7.95 1.75
C TYR A 117 -14.74 8.51 0.55
N PRO A 118 -14.91 9.79 0.19
CA PRO A 118 -14.09 10.45 -0.83
C PRO A 118 -12.71 10.77 -0.25
N VAL A 119 -11.66 10.23 -0.86
CA VAL A 119 -10.28 10.43 -0.44
C VAL A 119 -9.79 11.79 -0.94
N THR A 120 -9.38 12.65 -0.02
CA THR A 120 -8.87 13.98 -0.34
C THR A 120 -7.34 14.00 -0.47
N SER A 121 -6.81 15.04 -1.11
CA SER A 121 -5.35 15.25 -1.16
C SER A 121 -4.74 15.46 0.24
N GLU A 122 -5.50 16.06 1.17
CA GLU A 122 -5.09 16.25 2.56
C GLU A 122 -4.92 14.90 3.28
N ASP A 123 -5.84 13.95 3.04
CA ASP A 123 -5.76 12.61 3.60
C ASP A 123 -4.50 11.88 3.15
N LEU A 124 -4.15 11.99 1.87
CA LEU A 124 -2.95 11.39 1.31
C LEU A 124 -1.67 11.99 1.89
N GLN A 125 -1.63 13.32 2.06
CA GLN A 125 -0.48 14.00 2.68
C GLN A 125 -0.32 13.60 4.15
N THR A 126 -1.42 13.56 4.90
CA THR A 126 -1.42 13.14 6.31
C THR A 126 -0.97 11.69 6.43
N PHE A 127 -1.50 10.81 5.59
CA PHE A 127 -1.10 9.41 5.57
C PHE A 127 0.37 9.22 5.19
N ARG A 128 0.88 9.99 4.22
CA ARG A 128 2.30 9.95 3.83
C ARG A 128 3.22 10.30 5.00
N LYS A 129 2.95 11.41 5.70
CA LYS A 129 3.72 11.83 6.89
C LYS A 129 3.69 10.76 7.99
N LEU A 130 2.54 10.13 8.20
CA LEU A 130 2.40 9.03 9.16
C LEU A 130 3.25 7.81 8.78
N LEU A 131 3.28 7.44 7.51
CA LEU A 131 4.10 6.33 7.03
C LEU A 131 5.60 6.64 7.14
N GLU A 132 6.03 7.85 6.77
CA GLU A 132 7.44 8.28 6.86
C GLU A 132 7.95 8.21 8.31
N LYS A 133 7.12 8.61 9.28
CA LYS A 133 7.48 8.57 10.71
C LYS A 133 7.50 7.15 11.29
N LYS A 134 6.53 6.31 10.93
CA LYS A 134 6.28 5.01 11.60
C LYS A 134 6.94 3.81 10.90
N LYS A 135 7.40 3.93 9.65
CA LYS A 135 7.83 2.78 8.84
C LYS A 135 9.25 2.95 8.31
N ALA A 136 9.97 1.83 8.24
CA ALA A 136 11.25 1.77 7.55
C ALA A 136 11.09 2.15 6.07
N LYS A 137 12.12 2.76 5.48
CA LYS A 137 12.10 3.31 4.11
C LYS A 137 11.50 2.35 3.07
N HIS A 138 11.98 1.10 3.01
CA HIS A 138 11.44 0.11 2.07
C HIS A 138 9.95 -0.16 2.28
N THR A 139 9.50 -0.27 3.53
CA THR A 139 8.08 -0.49 3.85
C THR A 139 7.23 0.73 3.50
N PHE A 140 7.77 1.94 3.72
CA PHE A 140 7.16 3.18 3.30
C PHE A 140 6.94 3.21 1.78
N ASP A 141 8.01 2.99 0.99
CA ASP A 141 7.96 3.02 -0.47
C ASP A 141 6.95 2.01 -1.03
N ASP A 142 6.96 0.78 -0.49
CA ASP A 142 5.99 -0.25 -0.84
C ASP A 142 4.56 0.17 -0.51
N HIS A 143 4.31 0.62 0.72
CA HIS A 143 2.97 1.01 1.16
C HIS A 143 2.43 2.17 0.33
N TRP A 144 3.27 3.18 0.09
CA TRP A 144 2.92 4.36 -0.70
C TRP A 144 2.62 3.99 -2.16
N ARG A 145 3.39 3.08 -2.76
CA ARG A 145 3.12 2.60 -4.11
C ARG A 145 1.79 1.85 -4.20
N TYR A 146 1.51 0.95 -3.27
CA TYR A 146 0.27 0.16 -3.29
C TYR A 146 -0.97 1.01 -3.03
N ILE A 147 -0.93 1.95 -2.07
CA ILE A 147 -2.10 2.77 -1.75
C ILE A 147 -2.48 3.72 -2.91
N ASN A 148 -1.49 4.33 -3.57
CA ASN A 148 -1.75 5.19 -4.72
C ASN A 148 -2.35 4.41 -5.88
N ARG A 149 -1.91 3.17 -6.08
CA ARG A 149 -2.50 2.29 -7.08
C ARG A 149 -3.97 1.98 -6.75
N VAL A 150 -4.24 1.55 -5.52
CA VAL A 150 -5.62 1.27 -5.07
C VAL A 150 -6.52 2.49 -5.29
N PHE A 151 -6.09 3.67 -4.86
CA PHE A 151 -6.90 4.89 -4.99
C PHE A 151 -7.09 5.35 -6.43
N LYS A 152 -6.09 5.20 -7.29
CA LYS A 152 -6.25 5.44 -8.72
C LYS A 152 -7.31 4.52 -9.32
N ASP A 153 -7.27 3.24 -8.99
CA ASP A 153 -8.12 2.23 -9.60
C ASP A 153 -9.59 2.33 -9.11
N ILE A 154 -9.82 2.74 -7.85
CA ILE A 154 -11.18 2.97 -7.30
C ILE A 154 -11.70 4.41 -7.50
N ASN A 155 -10.99 5.24 -8.28
CA ASN A 155 -11.30 6.66 -8.52
C ASN A 155 -11.44 7.49 -7.23
N TYR A 156 -10.54 7.26 -6.26
CA TYR A 156 -10.48 7.99 -4.99
C TYR A 156 -11.76 7.93 -4.14
N VAL A 157 -12.66 6.98 -4.39
CA VAL A 157 -13.88 6.78 -3.59
C VAL A 157 -13.87 5.39 -3.01
N ILE A 158 -13.80 5.32 -1.68
CA ILE A 158 -13.79 4.07 -0.92
C ILE A 158 -15.22 3.72 -0.54
N SER A 159 -15.75 2.59 -0.99
CA SER A 159 -17.01 2.01 -0.49
C SER A 159 -16.81 0.52 -0.19
N PRO A 160 -17.65 -0.10 0.66
CA PRO A 160 -17.55 -1.52 1.01
C PRO A 160 -17.48 -2.43 -0.21
N ASP A 161 -18.34 -2.20 -1.20
CA ASP A 161 -18.42 -3.04 -2.39
C ASP A 161 -17.20 -2.86 -3.28
N LYS A 162 -16.83 -1.59 -3.58
CA LYS A 162 -15.67 -1.29 -4.43
C LYS A 162 -14.37 -1.89 -3.90
N ILE A 163 -14.12 -1.78 -2.59
CA ILE A 163 -12.88 -2.30 -2.02
C ILE A 163 -12.90 -3.82 -1.88
N LYS A 164 -14.07 -4.42 -1.65
CA LYS A 164 -14.21 -5.87 -1.61
C LYS A 164 -13.99 -6.48 -3.00
N GLU A 165 -14.67 -5.97 -4.02
CA GLU A 165 -14.52 -6.39 -5.43
C GLU A 165 -13.08 -6.19 -5.89
N TYR A 166 -12.52 -5.00 -5.69
CA TYR A 166 -11.14 -4.72 -6.07
C TYR A 166 -10.15 -5.69 -5.41
N ILE A 167 -10.28 -5.99 -4.11
CA ILE A 167 -9.37 -6.95 -3.45
C ILE A 167 -9.54 -8.38 -4.00
N LEU A 168 -10.75 -8.80 -4.35
CA LEU A 168 -11.00 -10.11 -4.95
C LEU A 168 -10.37 -10.22 -6.35
N GLU A 169 -10.57 -9.23 -7.22
CA GLU A 169 -9.94 -9.17 -8.55
C GLU A 169 -8.41 -9.21 -8.43
N GLN A 170 -7.85 -8.46 -7.48
CA GLN A 170 -6.41 -8.46 -7.23
C GLN A 170 -5.91 -9.78 -6.66
N GLU A 171 -6.74 -10.51 -5.91
CA GLU A 171 -6.41 -11.82 -5.36
C GLU A 171 -6.36 -12.89 -6.45
N GLU A 172 -7.24 -12.81 -7.46
CA GLU A 172 -7.20 -13.66 -8.64
C GLU A 172 -5.91 -13.47 -9.45
N GLU A 173 -5.48 -12.22 -9.66
CA GLU A 173 -4.19 -11.93 -10.32
C GLU A 173 -2.99 -12.41 -9.50
N SER A 174 -2.95 -11.99 -8.23
CA SER A 174 -1.82 -12.24 -7.35
C SER A 174 -2.21 -12.12 -5.88
N PRO A 175 -2.39 -13.27 -5.20
CA PRO A 175 -2.78 -13.30 -3.78
C PRO A 175 -1.83 -12.52 -2.85
N HIS A 176 -0.53 -12.50 -3.15
CA HIS A 176 0.46 -11.77 -2.36
C HIS A 176 0.36 -10.26 -2.54
N ARG A 177 0.04 -9.80 -3.75
CA ARG A 177 -0.16 -8.38 -4.05
C ARG A 177 -1.45 -7.89 -3.41
N ALA A 178 -2.55 -8.64 -3.56
CA ALA A 178 -3.82 -8.36 -2.91
C ALA A 178 -3.68 -8.24 -1.38
N ARG A 179 -2.92 -9.16 -0.76
CA ARG A 179 -2.57 -9.06 0.67
C ARG A 179 -1.92 -7.72 1.03
N LYS A 180 -0.93 -7.27 0.25
CA LYS A 180 -0.22 -6.02 0.52
C LYS A 180 -1.16 -4.82 0.38
N MET A 181 -1.97 -4.79 -0.68
CA MET A 181 -2.98 -3.75 -0.87
C MET A 181 -3.99 -3.72 0.28
N ALA A 182 -4.53 -4.88 0.68
CA ALA A 182 -5.45 -5.01 1.80
C ALA A 182 -4.87 -4.50 3.13
N ILE A 183 -3.60 -4.82 3.42
CA ILE A 183 -2.91 -4.33 4.64
C ILE A 183 -2.84 -2.81 4.66
N VAL A 184 -2.42 -2.20 3.54
CA VAL A 184 -2.23 -0.75 3.48
C VAL A 184 -3.57 -0.03 3.50
N LEU A 185 -4.60 -0.58 2.84
CA LEU A 185 -5.95 -0.03 2.87
C LEU A 185 -6.55 -0.09 4.29
N LYS A 186 -6.41 -1.21 5.00
CA LYS A 186 -6.84 -1.30 6.42
C LYS A 186 -6.08 -0.31 7.31
N LEU A 187 -4.79 -0.08 7.05
CA LEU A 187 -4.00 0.92 7.77
C LEU A 187 -4.51 2.34 7.50
N PHE A 188 -4.83 2.67 6.25
CA PHE A 188 -5.43 3.95 5.88
C PHE A 188 -6.78 4.18 6.57
N ILE A 189 -7.68 3.20 6.50
CA ILE A 189 -8.99 3.24 7.18
C ILE A 189 -8.80 3.48 8.68
N LYS A 190 -7.85 2.76 9.31
CA LYS A 190 -7.59 2.86 10.75
C LYS A 190 -7.01 4.20 11.18
N GLU A 191 -6.10 4.78 10.41
CA GLU A 191 -5.35 5.98 10.83
C GLU A 191 -5.97 7.30 10.32
N ILE A 192 -6.71 7.27 9.21
CA ILE A 192 -7.28 8.48 8.58
C ILE A 192 -8.80 8.50 8.71
N ILE A 193 -9.49 7.47 8.21
CA ILE A 193 -10.96 7.47 8.19
C ILE A 193 -11.50 7.40 9.62
N LYS A 194 -10.92 6.56 10.48
CA LYS A 194 -11.35 6.41 11.88
C LYS A 194 -11.27 7.73 12.67
N SER A 195 -10.31 8.61 12.37
CA SER A 195 -10.21 9.92 13.03
C SER A 195 -11.28 10.91 12.60
N ARG A 196 -11.85 10.75 11.40
CA ARG A 196 -12.90 11.64 10.86
C ARG A 196 -14.30 11.07 11.10
N ASP A 197 -14.49 9.79 10.78
CA ASP A 197 -15.73 9.04 10.97
C ASP A 197 -15.45 7.63 11.51
N PRO A 198 -15.58 7.42 12.82
CA PRO A 198 -15.35 6.13 13.46
C PRO A 198 -16.32 5.03 13.03
N ILE A 199 -17.56 5.38 12.66
CA ILE A 199 -18.61 4.41 12.31
C ILE A 199 -18.36 3.90 10.90
N LEU A 200 -18.17 4.82 9.95
CA LEU A 200 -17.82 4.50 8.57
C LEU A 200 -16.52 3.69 8.50
N ALA A 201 -15.52 4.05 9.31
CA ALA A 201 -14.27 3.30 9.37
C ALA A 201 -14.47 1.84 9.77
N GLN A 202 -15.38 1.54 10.72
CA GLN A 202 -15.66 0.15 11.11
C GLN A 202 -16.31 -0.62 9.96
N ILE A 203 -17.31 -0.04 9.29
CA ILE A 203 -18.01 -0.65 8.16
C ILE A 203 -17.01 -0.98 7.04
N LEU A 204 -16.19 0.00 6.65
CA LEU A 204 -15.16 -0.17 5.63
C LEU A 204 -14.11 -1.21 6.06
N TYR A 205 -13.68 -1.19 7.32
CA TYR A 205 -12.67 -2.12 7.83
C TYR A 205 -13.14 -3.58 7.81
N HIS A 206 -14.43 -3.82 8.05
CA HIS A 206 -15.02 -5.17 8.08
C HIS A 206 -15.55 -5.66 6.74
N SER A 207 -15.65 -4.80 5.73
CA SER A 207 -16.15 -5.16 4.39
C SER A 207 -15.28 -6.16 3.62
N PHE A 208 -13.97 -6.22 3.92
CA PHE A 208 -13.03 -7.13 3.28
C PHE A 208 -12.05 -7.77 4.27
N SER A 209 -11.57 -8.95 3.91
CA SER A 209 -10.55 -9.69 4.66
C SER A 209 -9.18 -9.52 4.04
N ILE A 210 -8.11 -9.74 4.82
CA ILE A 210 -6.75 -9.74 4.29
C ILE A 210 -6.47 -11.13 3.70
N PRO A 211 -6.20 -11.25 2.39
CA PRO A 211 -5.84 -12.51 1.75
C PRO A 211 -4.71 -13.23 2.49
N GLN A 212 -4.88 -14.53 2.73
CA GLN A 212 -3.89 -15.40 3.38
C GLN A 212 -3.36 -16.41 2.35
N PRO A 213 -2.50 -15.99 1.42
CA PRO A 213 -1.92 -16.92 0.45
C PRO A 213 -1.13 -18.00 1.16
N ARG A 214 -1.50 -19.27 0.91
CA ARG A 214 -0.71 -20.42 1.36
C ARG A 214 0.56 -20.50 0.52
N THR A 215 1.71 -20.18 1.11
CA THR A 215 3.00 -20.36 0.44
C THR A 215 3.30 -21.84 0.26
N LYS A 216 3.14 -22.36 -0.98
CA LYS A 216 3.62 -23.69 -1.38
C LYS A 216 5.13 -23.67 -1.60
N TYR A 217 5.92 -23.42 -0.56
CA TYR A 217 7.37 -23.48 -0.68
C TYR A 217 7.86 -24.92 -0.53
N LYS A 218 8.48 -25.46 -1.58
CA LYS A 218 9.24 -26.72 -1.51
C LYS A 218 10.73 -26.40 -1.40
N PRO A 219 11.41 -26.75 -0.29
CA PRO A 219 12.83 -26.51 -0.15
C PRO A 219 13.62 -27.27 -1.22
N VAL A 220 14.54 -26.56 -1.88
CA VAL A 220 15.45 -27.19 -2.85
C VAL A 220 16.42 -28.08 -2.08
N SER A 221 16.53 -29.35 -2.47
CA SER A 221 17.57 -30.23 -1.93
C SER A 221 18.94 -29.75 -2.45
N LEU A 222 19.77 -29.21 -1.57
CA LEU A 222 21.13 -28.76 -1.84
C LEU A 222 22.13 -29.72 -1.18
N SER A 223 23.25 -29.97 -1.83
CA SER A 223 24.34 -30.82 -1.33
C SER A 223 25.62 -30.00 -1.16
N LEU A 224 26.48 -30.41 -0.22
CA LEU A 224 27.75 -29.72 0.03
C LEU A 224 28.65 -29.72 -1.22
N ASN A 225 28.68 -30.83 -1.97
CA ASN A 225 29.46 -30.95 -3.20
C ASN A 225 29.02 -29.95 -4.28
N LEU A 226 27.70 -29.75 -4.45
CA LEU A 226 27.18 -28.75 -5.37
C LEU A 226 27.60 -27.34 -4.94
N LEU A 227 27.54 -27.03 -3.64
CA LEU A 227 27.96 -25.71 -3.15
C LEU A 227 29.45 -25.48 -3.34
N LYS A 228 30.30 -26.50 -3.14
CA LYS A 228 31.74 -26.43 -3.46
C LYS A 228 31.99 -26.18 -4.95
N GLN A 229 31.25 -26.86 -5.82
CA GLN A 229 31.33 -26.64 -7.27
C GLN A 229 30.95 -25.20 -7.64
N ILE A 230 29.82 -24.70 -7.13
CA ILE A 230 29.38 -23.31 -7.37
C ILE A 230 30.43 -22.32 -6.85
N PHE A 231 30.96 -22.53 -5.65
CA PHE A 231 32.00 -21.67 -5.08
C PHE A 231 33.24 -21.58 -5.99
N ASN A 232 33.65 -22.69 -6.60
CA ASN A 232 34.78 -22.72 -7.53
C ASN A 232 34.49 -21.97 -8.84
N GLU A 233 33.25 -22.01 -9.32
CA GLU A 233 32.82 -21.31 -10.53
C GLU A 233 32.71 -19.79 -10.36
N VAL A 234 32.46 -19.27 -9.15
CA VAL A 234 32.38 -17.82 -8.91
C VAL A 234 33.74 -17.17 -9.19
N GLN A 235 33.77 -16.19 -10.10
CA GLN A 235 35.02 -15.56 -10.55
C GLN A 235 35.39 -14.35 -9.68
N GLU A 236 34.42 -13.50 -9.36
CA GLU A 236 34.68 -12.30 -8.57
C GLU A 236 34.92 -12.66 -7.09
N ILE A 237 36.04 -12.19 -6.51
CA ILE A 237 36.41 -12.44 -5.10
C ILE A 237 35.32 -11.95 -4.15
N GLY A 238 34.70 -10.80 -4.45
CA GLY A 238 33.58 -10.25 -3.67
C GLY A 238 32.40 -11.20 -3.59
N ALA A 239 31.93 -11.65 -4.76
CA ALA A 239 30.83 -12.60 -4.86
C ALA A 239 31.19 -13.97 -4.25
N LYS A 240 32.44 -14.40 -4.40
CA LYS A 240 32.95 -15.67 -3.89
C LYS A 240 32.94 -15.71 -2.37
N THR A 241 33.47 -14.67 -1.72
CA THR A 241 33.44 -14.53 -0.26
C THR A 241 32.02 -14.36 0.26
N TYR A 242 31.16 -13.63 -0.45
CA TYR A 242 29.75 -13.50 -0.07
C TYR A 242 29.02 -14.85 -0.09
N PHE A 243 29.20 -15.64 -1.15
CA PHE A 243 28.62 -16.98 -1.25
C PHE A 243 29.14 -17.93 -0.18
N LEU A 244 30.46 -17.90 0.09
CA LEU A 244 31.11 -18.67 1.14
C LEU A 244 30.47 -18.41 2.50
N LEU A 245 30.38 -17.13 2.88
CA LEU A 245 29.79 -16.74 4.16
C LEU A 245 28.32 -17.15 4.26
N LEU A 246 27.50 -17.01 3.21
CA LEU A 246 26.12 -17.47 3.25
C LEU A 246 25.99 -18.98 3.45
N ALA A 247 26.85 -19.76 2.80
CA ALA A 247 26.82 -21.21 2.85
C ALA A 247 27.29 -21.73 4.22
N GLU A 248 28.30 -21.12 4.84
CA GLU A 248 28.92 -21.60 6.08
C GLU A 248 28.31 -21.02 7.36
N THR A 249 27.76 -19.80 7.33
CA THR A 249 27.25 -19.13 8.55
C THR A 249 25.73 -19.19 8.70
N GLY A 250 24.99 -19.50 7.62
CA GLY A 250 23.53 -19.53 7.61
C GLY A 250 22.86 -18.17 7.81
N LEU A 251 23.58 -17.05 7.63
CA LEU A 251 23.01 -15.70 7.74
C LEU A 251 21.97 -15.41 6.65
N ARG A 252 21.05 -14.47 6.91
CA ARG A 252 20.15 -14.00 5.84
C ARG A 252 20.94 -13.15 4.85
N THR A 253 20.57 -13.23 3.57
CA THR A 253 21.23 -12.49 2.49
C THR A 253 21.37 -10.99 2.77
N GLY A 254 20.27 -10.36 3.19
CA GLY A 254 20.26 -8.94 3.52
C GLY A 254 20.96 -8.60 4.85
N GLU A 255 21.12 -9.55 5.77
CA GLU A 255 21.89 -9.30 7.01
C GLU A 255 23.38 -9.23 6.69
N LEU A 256 23.88 -10.15 5.87
CA LEU A 256 25.27 -10.20 5.44
C LEU A 256 25.70 -9.00 4.57
N PHE A 257 24.79 -8.36 3.84
CA PHE A 257 25.12 -7.12 3.13
C PHE A 257 25.16 -5.88 4.03
N THR A 258 24.50 -5.94 5.19
CA THR A 258 24.42 -4.82 6.13
C THR A 258 25.51 -4.85 7.19
N ILE A 259 26.36 -5.88 7.24
CA ILE A 259 27.43 -5.95 8.24
C ILE A 259 28.54 -4.95 7.96
N GLU A 260 29.10 -4.43 9.05
CA GLU A 260 30.26 -3.55 9.06
C GLU A 260 31.54 -4.36 9.31
N VAL A 261 32.70 -3.78 9.01
CA VAL A 261 34.00 -4.46 9.16
C VAL A 261 34.33 -4.75 10.62
N ASP A 262 33.98 -3.84 11.52
CA ASP A 262 34.18 -3.96 12.97
C ASP A 262 33.37 -5.11 13.59
N GLN A 263 32.25 -5.48 12.96
CA GLN A 263 31.40 -6.60 13.37
C GLN A 263 32.01 -7.97 13.03
N VAL A 264 33.05 -8.02 12.21
CA VAL A 264 33.74 -9.26 11.80
C VAL A 264 35.06 -9.37 12.54
N ASP A 265 35.05 -10.18 13.60
CA ASP A 265 36.24 -10.49 14.38
C ASP A 265 36.91 -11.76 13.84
N LEU A 266 37.94 -11.57 13.02
CA LEU A 266 38.69 -12.70 12.44
C LEU A 266 39.55 -13.44 13.47
N LYS A 267 39.98 -12.76 14.56
CA LYS A 267 40.81 -13.39 15.62
C LYS A 267 39.99 -14.39 16.42
N HIS A 268 38.80 -13.99 16.83
CA HIS A 268 37.86 -14.87 17.55
C HIS A 268 36.98 -15.70 16.60
N ARG A 269 37.12 -15.48 15.27
CA ARG A 269 36.35 -16.13 14.20
C ARG A 269 34.84 -15.98 14.39
N MET A 270 34.41 -14.76 14.66
CA MET A 270 33.04 -14.43 15.03
C MET A 270 32.51 -13.25 14.22
N ILE A 271 31.23 -13.32 13.84
CA ILE A 271 30.47 -12.21 13.29
C ILE A 271 29.39 -11.82 14.30
N LYS A 272 29.46 -10.58 14.80
CA LYS A 272 28.49 -10.00 15.73
C LYS A 272 27.46 -9.19 14.96
N LEU A 273 26.24 -9.69 14.85
CA LEU A 273 25.16 -8.93 14.24
C LEU A 273 24.50 -8.05 15.28
N MET A 274 24.70 -6.74 15.19
CA MET A 274 23.99 -5.77 16.03
C MET A 274 22.74 -5.29 15.28
N LYS A 275 21.55 -5.68 15.74
CA LYS A 275 20.30 -5.01 15.35
C LYS A 275 19.47 -4.75 16.59
N GLU A 276 19.25 -3.47 16.87
CA GLU A 276 18.25 -2.97 17.83
C GLU A 276 17.02 -2.51 17.03
N ASN A 277 16.18 -3.44 16.60
CA ASN A 277 14.82 -3.09 16.17
C ASN A 277 13.84 -3.88 17.05
N GLU A 278 12.63 -3.37 17.27
CA GLU A 278 11.58 -3.98 18.12
C GLU A 278 11.34 -5.49 17.88
N THR A 279 11.70 -6.00 16.69
CA THR A 279 11.48 -7.40 16.27
C THR A 279 12.74 -8.24 16.09
N LYS A 280 13.96 -7.67 16.16
CA LYS A 280 15.22 -8.38 15.89
C LYS A 280 16.29 -7.93 16.89
N ARG A 281 16.94 -8.88 17.56
CA ARG A 281 18.04 -8.66 18.51
C ARG A 281 19.40 -9.02 17.92
N ALA A 282 20.46 -8.65 18.63
CA ALA A 282 21.81 -9.05 18.34
C ALA A 282 22.03 -10.56 18.55
N TYR A 283 22.73 -11.21 17.63
CA TYR A 283 23.15 -12.60 17.76
C TYR A 283 24.51 -12.82 17.10
N ILE A 284 25.19 -13.88 17.52
CA ILE A 284 26.53 -14.24 17.06
C ILE A 284 26.47 -15.42 16.08
N THR A 285 27.35 -15.41 15.10
CA THR A 285 27.69 -16.59 14.29
C THR A 285 29.21 -16.68 14.16
N PHE A 286 29.72 -17.83 13.73
CA PHE A 286 31.15 -18.11 13.73
C PHE A 286 31.67 -18.34 12.31
N LEU A 287 33.00 -18.39 12.19
CA LEU A 287 33.73 -18.65 10.96
C LEU A 287 34.64 -19.86 11.16
N HIS A 288 34.77 -20.68 10.12
CA HIS A 288 35.81 -21.72 10.12
C HIS A 288 37.18 -21.06 10.05
N GLU A 289 38.20 -21.74 10.57
CA GLU A 289 39.59 -21.27 10.53
C GLU A 289 40.02 -20.92 9.11
N LYS A 290 39.82 -21.85 8.16
CA LYS A 290 40.11 -21.64 6.74
C LYS A 290 39.34 -20.48 6.11
N THR A 291 38.15 -20.19 6.62
CA THR A 291 37.30 -19.11 6.13
C THR A 291 37.77 -17.76 6.65
N ALA A 292 38.19 -17.69 7.91
CA ALA A 292 38.86 -16.51 8.45
C ALA A 292 40.16 -16.22 7.69
N GLU A 293 40.98 -17.26 7.45
CA GLU A 293 42.18 -17.13 6.62
C GLU A 293 41.89 -16.69 5.19
N TRP A 294 40.86 -17.24 4.55
CA TRP A 294 40.45 -16.82 3.21
C TRP A 294 40.09 -15.34 3.17
N ILE A 295 39.34 -14.87 4.17
CA ILE A 295 38.94 -13.47 4.28
C ILE A 295 40.16 -12.58 4.44
N GLU A 296 41.05 -12.92 5.36
CA GLU A 296 42.26 -12.15 5.65
C GLU A 296 43.20 -12.07 4.45
N LYS A 297 43.50 -13.21 3.81
CA LYS A 297 44.50 -13.30 2.73
C LYS A 297 43.98 -12.82 1.38
N ASN A 298 42.69 -13.06 1.06
CA ASN A 298 42.15 -12.81 -0.27
C ASN A 298 41.15 -11.66 -0.30
N TYR A 299 40.20 -11.64 0.64
CA TYR A 299 39.06 -10.71 0.57
C TYR A 299 39.40 -9.30 1.05
N LEU A 300 40.03 -9.14 2.22
CA LEU A 300 40.34 -7.82 2.77
C LEU A 300 41.25 -7.00 1.85
N PRO A 301 42.34 -7.55 1.27
CA PRO A 301 43.17 -6.81 0.31
C PRO A 301 42.40 -6.42 -0.95
N TYR A 302 41.56 -7.33 -1.48
CA TYR A 302 40.69 -7.04 -2.62
C TYR A 302 39.72 -5.90 -2.30
N ARG A 303 39.08 -5.96 -1.13
CA ARG A 303 38.12 -4.96 -0.66
C ARG A 303 38.76 -3.58 -0.52
N GLU A 304 39.96 -3.48 0.06
CA GLU A 304 40.68 -2.22 0.17
C GLU A 304 40.99 -1.61 -1.20
N ASN A 305 41.44 -2.44 -2.14
CA ASN A 305 41.68 -2.02 -3.52
C ASN A 305 40.39 -1.58 -4.22
N TYR A 306 39.27 -2.28 -3.99
CA TYR A 306 37.96 -1.89 -4.50
C TYR A 306 37.54 -0.53 -3.97
N ILE A 307 37.67 -0.28 -2.66
CA ILE A 307 37.36 1.00 -2.03
C ILE A 307 38.20 2.14 -2.64
N LYS A 308 39.52 1.93 -2.79
CA LYS A 308 40.43 2.92 -3.37
C LYS A 308 40.08 3.26 -4.83
N ARG A 309 39.58 2.30 -5.60
CA ARG A 309 39.21 2.51 -7.02
C ARG A 309 37.83 3.13 -7.21
N PHE A 310 36.86 2.79 -6.35
CA PHE A 310 35.45 3.08 -6.61
C PHE A 310 34.82 4.11 -5.65
N TRP A 311 35.58 4.74 -4.75
CA TRP A 311 35.06 5.75 -3.80
C TRP A 311 34.33 6.94 -4.46
N GLY A 312 34.67 7.28 -5.71
CA GLY A 312 34.03 8.37 -6.45
C GLY A 312 32.56 8.10 -6.79
N GLY A 313 32.16 6.83 -6.93
CA GLY A 313 30.78 6.44 -7.23
C GLY A 313 29.78 6.80 -6.12
N PRO A 314 30.00 6.35 -4.87
CA PRO A 314 29.17 6.75 -3.72
C PRO A 314 29.04 8.26 -3.56
N LYS A 315 30.14 9.01 -3.75
CA LYS A 315 30.14 10.48 -3.69
C LYS A 315 29.24 11.10 -4.76
N ALA A 316 29.32 10.63 -6.00
CA ALA A 316 28.46 11.09 -7.09
C ALA A 316 26.97 10.80 -6.86
N LEU A 317 26.65 9.73 -6.11
CA LEU A 317 25.29 9.36 -5.71
C LEU A 317 24.81 10.07 -4.43
N GLY A 318 25.59 11.01 -3.88
CA GLY A 318 25.27 11.71 -2.64
C GLY A 318 25.26 10.81 -1.41
N GLN A 319 25.93 9.66 -1.45
CA GLN A 319 26.04 8.74 -0.32
C GLN A 319 27.20 9.14 0.59
N ASP A 320 27.04 8.84 1.88
CA ASP A 320 28.11 8.97 2.87
C ASP A 320 29.23 7.96 2.57
N VAL A 321 30.36 8.49 2.11
CA VAL A 321 31.52 7.69 1.67
C VAL A 321 32.15 6.97 2.86
N GLU A 322 32.17 7.55 4.05
CA GLU A 322 32.76 6.93 5.22
C GLU A 322 31.91 5.76 5.70
N LYS A 323 30.58 5.93 5.75
CA LYS A 323 29.67 4.80 6.03
C LYS A 323 29.76 3.71 4.97
N TRP A 324 29.93 4.08 3.70
CA TRP A 324 30.14 3.10 2.63
C TRP A 324 31.44 2.32 2.82
N LYS A 325 32.53 2.99 3.21
CA LYS A 325 33.82 2.38 3.55
C LYS A 325 33.77 1.48 4.77
N MET A 326 32.81 1.65 5.68
CA MET A 326 32.65 0.77 6.84
C MET A 326 31.96 -0.56 6.51
N LYS A 327 31.23 -0.65 5.40
CA LYS A 327 30.54 -1.89 5.00
C LYS A 327 31.53 -3.01 4.75
N PHE A 328 31.28 -4.20 5.30
CA PHE A 328 32.11 -5.37 5.00
C PHE A 328 32.05 -5.69 3.50
N PHE A 329 30.88 -5.61 2.86
CA PHE A 329 30.68 -5.71 1.40
C PHE A 329 30.29 -4.33 0.81
N PRO A 330 31.25 -3.49 0.36
CA PRO A 330 30.96 -2.19 -0.26
C PRO A 330 30.46 -2.30 -1.72
N MET A 331 30.57 -3.48 -2.32
CA MET A 331 30.15 -3.77 -3.69
C MET A 331 28.63 -3.69 -3.88
N ASN A 332 28.20 -3.51 -5.12
CA ASN A 332 26.78 -3.51 -5.46
C ASN A 332 26.18 -4.93 -5.27
N GLU A 333 25.11 -5.02 -4.47
CA GLU A 333 24.43 -6.28 -4.14
C GLU A 333 23.89 -7.00 -5.38
N ASP A 334 23.31 -6.28 -6.34
CA ASP A 334 22.75 -6.89 -7.56
C ASP A 334 23.84 -7.49 -8.43
N LYS A 335 25.01 -6.84 -8.51
CA LYS A 335 26.18 -7.39 -9.24
C LYS A 335 26.68 -8.68 -8.60
N ILE A 336 26.85 -8.71 -7.29
CA ILE A 336 27.24 -9.93 -6.57
C ILE A 336 26.23 -11.05 -6.80
N ARG A 337 24.93 -10.75 -6.68
CA ARG A 337 23.86 -11.73 -6.90
C ARG A 337 23.83 -12.25 -8.33
N ALA A 338 24.08 -11.39 -9.32
CA ALA A 338 24.15 -11.76 -10.72
C ALA A 338 25.34 -12.69 -11.00
N GLU A 339 26.53 -12.37 -10.49
CA GLU A 339 27.73 -13.20 -10.62
C GLU A 339 27.50 -14.60 -10.05
N ILE A 340 26.93 -14.70 -8.84
CA ILE A 340 26.63 -15.99 -8.23
C ILE A 340 25.59 -16.76 -9.05
N LYS A 341 24.58 -16.07 -9.60
CA LYS A 341 23.57 -16.70 -10.46
C LYS A 341 24.21 -17.28 -11.73
N MET A 342 25.20 -16.60 -12.32
CA MET A 342 25.95 -17.13 -13.48
C MET A 342 26.78 -18.37 -13.09
N ALA A 343 27.41 -18.36 -11.91
CA ALA A 343 28.11 -19.54 -11.39
C ALA A 343 27.16 -20.72 -11.13
N MET A 344 25.96 -20.47 -10.58
CA MET A 344 24.91 -21.48 -10.41
C MET A 344 24.44 -22.08 -11.74
N GLN A 345 24.33 -21.27 -12.78
CA GLN A 345 23.97 -21.74 -14.13
C GLN A 345 25.06 -22.65 -14.69
N ARG A 346 26.35 -22.27 -14.56
CA ARG A 346 27.49 -23.11 -14.96
C ARG A 346 27.54 -24.44 -14.19
N ALA A 347 27.21 -24.42 -12.91
CA ALA A 347 27.12 -25.63 -12.08
C ALA A 347 25.84 -26.47 -12.32
N GLY A 348 24.96 -26.06 -13.24
CA GLY A 348 23.78 -26.83 -13.66
C GLY A 348 22.57 -26.76 -12.70
N LYS A 349 22.59 -25.92 -11.66
CA LYS A 349 21.45 -25.77 -10.74
C LYS A 349 21.31 -24.35 -10.19
N VAL A 350 20.20 -23.72 -10.51
CA VAL A 350 19.83 -22.37 -10.03
C VAL A 350 18.84 -22.48 -8.88
N PHE A 351 19.11 -21.75 -7.80
CA PHE A 351 18.24 -21.66 -6.62
C PHE A 351 18.33 -20.27 -6.00
N ARG A 352 17.49 -19.95 -5.02
CA ARG A 352 17.53 -18.63 -4.37
C ARG A 352 18.60 -18.65 -3.30
N LEU A 353 19.39 -17.59 -3.18
CA LEU A 353 20.42 -17.49 -2.14
C LEU A 353 19.86 -17.66 -0.72
N TYR A 354 18.59 -17.31 -0.50
CA TYR A 354 17.89 -17.56 0.76
C TYR A 354 17.83 -19.07 1.13
N ASP A 355 17.85 -19.95 0.14
CA ASP A 355 17.77 -21.40 0.33
C ASP A 355 19.08 -21.95 0.96
N LEU A 356 20.21 -21.23 0.88
CA LEU A 356 21.46 -21.57 1.60
C LEU A 356 21.26 -21.58 3.11
N ARG A 357 20.46 -20.66 3.63
CA ARG A 357 20.13 -20.60 5.05
C ARG A 357 19.30 -21.80 5.51
N ALA A 358 18.40 -22.29 4.65
CA ALA A 358 17.64 -23.52 4.91
C ALA A 358 18.56 -24.74 4.83
N PHE A 359 19.42 -24.81 3.81
CA PHE A 359 20.44 -25.84 3.67
C PHE A 359 21.34 -25.92 4.91
N TRP A 360 21.89 -24.80 5.38
CA TRP A 360 22.75 -24.75 6.56
C TRP A 360 22.06 -25.35 7.78
N ALA A 361 20.82 -24.94 8.05
CA ALA A 361 20.04 -25.44 9.18
C ALA A 361 19.82 -26.96 9.06
N SER A 362 19.40 -27.42 7.88
CA SER A 362 19.20 -28.85 7.62
C SER A 362 20.50 -29.65 7.70
N TYR A 363 21.64 -29.08 7.28
CA TYR A 363 22.95 -29.73 7.34
C TYR A 363 23.37 -29.93 8.79
N VAL A 364 23.35 -28.86 9.60
CA VAL A 364 23.78 -28.88 11.00
C VAL A 364 22.87 -29.77 11.86
N ILE A 365 21.55 -29.77 11.62
CA ILE A 365 20.60 -30.68 12.28
C ILE A 365 20.92 -32.14 11.93
N LYS A 366 21.20 -32.45 10.66
CA LYS A 366 21.58 -33.82 10.23
C LYS A 366 22.88 -34.30 10.88
N GLN A 367 23.76 -33.39 11.29
CA GLN A 367 25.00 -33.69 12.00
C GLN A 367 24.80 -33.86 13.52
N GLY A 368 23.56 -33.83 14.01
CA GLY A 368 23.21 -34.10 15.41
C GLY A 368 23.09 -32.86 16.31
N VAL A 369 23.18 -31.65 15.75
CA VAL A 369 23.05 -30.42 16.55
C VAL A 369 21.59 -30.11 16.85
N SER A 370 21.32 -29.74 18.10
CA SER A 370 19.97 -29.38 18.56
C SER A 370 19.36 -28.23 17.73
N PRO A 371 18.08 -28.33 17.32
CA PRO A 371 17.35 -27.26 16.66
C PRO A 371 17.36 -25.93 17.45
N MET A 372 17.49 -25.99 18.78
CA MET A 372 17.62 -24.81 19.64
C MET A 372 18.90 -24.01 19.33
N ILE A 373 20.04 -24.69 19.24
CA ILE A 373 21.34 -24.08 18.92
C ILE A 373 21.30 -23.49 17.50
N VAL A 374 20.70 -24.22 16.55
CA VAL A 374 20.48 -23.73 15.18
C VAL A 374 19.63 -22.46 15.16
N ASN A 375 18.60 -22.38 15.98
CA ASN A 375 17.76 -21.17 16.09
C ASN A 375 18.52 -19.98 16.69
N ILE A 376 19.42 -20.23 17.65
CA ILE A 376 20.28 -19.20 18.25
C ILE A 376 21.26 -18.66 17.21
N LEU A 377 22.05 -19.54 16.57
CA LEU A 377 23.06 -19.17 15.57
C LEU A 377 22.45 -18.45 14.35
N GLN A 378 21.20 -18.76 14.02
CA GLN A 378 20.49 -18.10 12.93
C GLN A 378 19.67 -16.87 13.35
N GLY A 379 19.56 -16.53 14.64
CA GLY A 379 18.70 -15.45 15.10
C GLY A 379 17.23 -15.67 14.73
N ARG A 380 16.72 -16.89 14.95
CA ARG A 380 15.30 -17.27 14.79
C ARG A 380 14.53 -17.19 16.11
N THR A 381 15.23 -17.10 17.24
CA THR A 381 14.64 -17.01 18.56
C THR A 381 13.93 -15.66 18.74
N ALA A 382 12.67 -15.68 19.16
CA ALA A 382 11.90 -14.46 19.41
C ALA A 382 12.57 -13.61 20.52
N PRO A 383 12.43 -12.26 20.52
CA PRO A 383 13.10 -11.40 21.50
C PRO A 383 12.88 -11.82 22.96
N ASN A 384 11.66 -12.22 23.32
CA ASN A 384 11.33 -12.67 24.68
C ASN A 384 11.95 -14.02 25.00
N GLN A 385 11.93 -14.97 24.06
CA GLN A 385 12.58 -16.27 24.22
C GLN A 385 14.10 -16.12 24.32
N PHE A 386 14.70 -15.22 23.54
CA PHE A 386 16.12 -14.95 23.60
C PHE A 386 16.53 -14.31 24.93
N ARG A 387 15.70 -13.40 25.48
CA ARG A 387 15.93 -12.82 26.82
C ARG A 387 15.87 -13.88 27.91
N ILE A 388 14.83 -14.71 27.91
CA ILE A 388 14.63 -15.78 28.89
C ILE A 388 15.73 -16.85 28.75
N LEU A 389 16.18 -17.12 27.52
CA LEU A 389 17.30 -18.02 27.26
C LEU A 389 18.63 -17.44 27.79
N GLN A 390 18.91 -16.16 27.57
CA GLN A 390 20.10 -15.49 28.13
C GLN A 390 20.05 -15.36 29.67
N GLU A 391 18.90 -15.05 30.24
CA GLU A 391 18.75 -14.78 31.68
C GLU A 391 18.62 -16.05 32.52
N HIS A 392 18.11 -17.16 31.96
CA HIS A 392 17.74 -18.34 32.77
C HIS A 392 18.11 -19.73 32.20
N TYR A 393 18.50 -19.88 30.92
CA TYR A 393 18.54 -21.22 30.27
C TYR A 393 19.66 -21.47 29.25
N LEU A 394 20.69 -20.61 29.12
CA LEU A 394 21.86 -20.88 28.27
C LEU A 394 23.02 -21.42 29.12
N PRO A 395 23.21 -22.75 29.22
CA PRO A 395 24.41 -23.33 29.80
C PRO A 395 25.57 -23.38 28.80
N PHE A 396 25.49 -22.70 27.64
CA PHE A 396 26.52 -22.76 26.61
C PHE A 396 27.36 -21.48 26.60
N SER A 397 28.68 -21.62 26.77
CA SER A 397 29.62 -20.52 26.55
C SER A 397 29.74 -20.19 25.06
N GLU A 398 30.28 -19.01 24.73
CA GLU A 398 30.57 -18.66 23.33
C GLU A 398 31.55 -19.67 22.72
N GLU A 399 32.47 -20.20 23.53
CA GLU A 399 33.42 -21.23 23.15
C GLU A 399 32.73 -22.54 22.76
N GLU A 400 31.76 -23.02 23.55
CA GLU A 400 31.02 -24.25 23.25
C GLU A 400 30.21 -24.12 21.95
N LEU A 401 29.56 -22.96 21.73
CA LEU A 401 28.85 -22.71 20.48
C LEU A 401 29.80 -22.69 19.27
N ARG A 402 31.00 -22.13 19.45
CA ARG A 402 32.05 -22.12 18.43
C ARG A 402 32.59 -23.52 18.12
N GLU A 403 32.78 -24.36 19.14
CA GLU A 403 33.21 -25.76 18.96
C GLU A 403 32.15 -26.58 18.22
N ILE A 404 30.89 -26.43 18.60
CA ILE A 404 29.76 -27.07 17.92
C ILE A 404 29.69 -26.60 16.46
N TYR A 405 29.84 -25.31 16.21
CA TYR A 405 29.93 -24.77 14.85
C TYR A 405 31.10 -25.39 14.08
N GLU A 406 32.31 -25.38 14.65
CA GLU A 406 33.52 -25.85 13.97
C GLU A 406 33.42 -27.32 13.58
N LYS A 407 32.76 -28.14 14.40
CA LYS A 407 32.59 -29.57 14.15
C LYS A 407 31.48 -29.89 13.16
N HIS A 408 30.36 -29.17 13.20
CA HIS A 408 29.12 -29.58 12.54
C HIS A 408 28.64 -28.67 11.41
N ALA A 409 29.16 -27.44 11.29
CA ALA A 409 28.80 -26.52 10.21
C ALA A 409 29.37 -26.99 8.85
N PRO A 410 28.71 -26.63 7.73
CA PRO A 410 29.20 -26.99 6.41
C PRO A 410 30.52 -26.26 6.10
N LYS A 411 31.51 -27.02 5.61
CA LYS A 411 32.83 -26.51 5.20
C LYS A 411 32.96 -26.55 3.68
N LEU A 412 33.02 -25.39 3.05
CA LEU A 412 33.25 -25.27 1.61
C LEU A 412 34.74 -25.29 1.29
N LEU A 413 35.53 -24.59 2.11
CA LEU A 413 36.98 -24.62 2.04
C LEU A 413 37.49 -25.89 2.73
N THR A 414 38.37 -26.62 2.06
CA THR A 414 38.88 -27.92 2.55
C THR A 414 40.30 -27.85 3.00
#